data_AF-A0A105TRB6-F1
#
_entry.id   AF-A0A105TRB6-F1
#
_cell.length_a   1.000
_cell.length_b   1.000
_cell.length_c   1.000
_cell.angle_alpha   90.00
_cell.angle_beta   90.00
_cell.angle_gamma   90.00
#
_symmetry.space_group_name_H-M   'P 1'
#
loop_
_entity.id
_entity.type
_entity.pdbx_description
1 polymer ?
#
loop_
_entity_poly.entity_id
_entity_poly.type
_entity_poly.pdbx_seq_one_letter_code
_entity_poly.pdbx_strand_id
1 'polypeptide(L)'
;MSGDIIENIALGDSFPNIQRVIDLAKQLGISEFVEKLPNGFQSQIVENGTMLSGGQKQRIAIARALYKNPEILLMDEATSSLDTNSERIVKEVIDNFKA
;
A
#
# COMPACT_ATOMS: atom_id res chain seq x y z
N MET A 1 4.96 -2.50 11.41
CA MET A 1 3.63 -2.74 10.80
C MET A 1 3.09 -3.99 11.46
N SER A 2 1.89 -3.94 12.04
CA SER A 2 1.18 -5.08 12.63
C SER A 2 -0.28 -5.01 12.18
N GLY A 3 -0.96 -6.15 12.09
CA GLY A 3 -2.33 -6.25 11.54
C GLY A 3 -2.34 -6.76 10.10
N ASP A 4 -3.53 -6.90 9.51
CA ASP A 4 -3.67 -7.34 8.12
C ASP A 4 -3.41 -6.23 7.09
N ILE A 5 -3.43 -6.56 5.79
CA ILE A 5 -3.17 -5.58 4.72
C ILE A 5 -4.24 -4.47 4.72
N ILE A 6 -5.50 -4.80 5.01
CA ILE A 6 -6.61 -3.83 5.05
C ILE A 6 -6.37 -2.83 6.18
N GLU A 7 -6.12 -3.30 7.39
CA GLU A 7 -5.80 -2.47 8.56
C GLU A 7 -4.55 -1.62 8.33
N ASN A 8 -3.57 -2.16 7.61
CA ASN A 8 -2.37 -1.42 7.27
C ASN A 8 -2.64 -0.31 6.25
N ILE A 9 -3.49 -0.51 5.25
CA ILE A 9 -3.85 0.53 4.28
C ILE A 9 -4.82 1.54 4.91
N ALA A 10 -5.88 1.09 5.56
CA ALA A 10 -6.89 1.91 6.20
C ALA A 10 -6.56 2.28 7.66
N LEU A 11 -5.28 2.54 7.94
CA LEU A 11 -4.81 2.73 9.31
C LEU A 11 -5.62 3.81 10.06
N GLY A 12 -6.08 3.45 11.26
CA GLY A 12 -6.87 4.34 12.12
C GLY A 12 -8.29 4.60 11.63
N ASP A 13 -8.82 3.78 10.72
CA ASP A 13 -10.24 3.77 10.35
C ASP A 13 -10.95 2.58 10.99
N SER A 14 -11.95 2.84 11.84
CA SER A 14 -12.72 1.78 12.51
C SER A 14 -13.65 1.03 11.56
N PHE A 15 -14.00 1.62 10.42
CA PHE A 15 -14.85 1.01 9.40
C PHE A 15 -14.23 1.23 8.01
N PRO A 16 -13.17 0.48 7.66
CA PRO A 16 -12.46 0.66 6.41
C PRO A 16 -13.37 0.61 5.19
N ASN A 17 -13.22 1.60 4.30
CA ASN A 17 -13.81 1.56 2.98
C ASN A 17 -13.05 0.55 2.11
N ILE A 18 -13.57 -0.66 2.05
CA ILE A 18 -12.95 -1.79 1.33
C ILE A 18 -12.76 -1.49 -0.16
N GLN A 19 -13.71 -0.80 -0.79
CA GLN A 19 -13.59 -0.43 -2.20
C GLN A 19 -12.38 0.48 -2.42
N ARG A 20 -12.21 1.50 -1.58
CA ARG A 20 -11.06 2.41 -1.63
C ARG A 20 -9.74 1.68 -1.41
N VAL A 21 -9.70 0.72 -0.48
CA VAL A 21 -8.52 -0.13 -0.25
C VAL A 21 -8.16 -0.92 -1.51
N ILE A 22 -9.15 -1.57 -2.14
CA ILE A 22 -8.94 -2.36 -3.36
C ILE A 22 -8.49 -1.49 -4.52
N ASP A 23 -9.10 -0.31 -4.70
CA ASP A 23 -8.76 0.60 -5.80
C ASP A 23 -7.33 1.12 -5.69
N LEU A 24 -6.92 1.54 -4.49
CA LEU A 24 -5.53 1.92 -4.22
C LEU A 24 -4.57 0.75 -4.40
N ALA A 25 -4.95 -0.43 -3.94
CA ALA A 25 -4.12 -1.61 -4.08
C ALA A 25 -3.90 -2.01 -5.55
N LYS A 26 -4.92 -1.87 -6.40
CA LYS A 26 -4.78 -2.07 -7.84
C LYS A 26 -3.87 -1.02 -8.48
N GLN A 27 -4.10 0.25 -8.19
CA GLN A 27 -3.33 1.36 -8.76
C GLN A 27 -1.83 1.25 -8.41
N LEU A 28 -1.51 0.87 -7.18
CA LEU A 28 -0.13 0.77 -6.69
C LEU A 28 0.52 -0.59 -6.97
N GLY A 29 -0.14 -1.53 -7.66
CA GLY A 29 0.40 -2.88 -7.90
C GLY A 29 0.52 -3.75 -6.64
N ILE A 30 -0.25 -3.45 -5.59
CA ILE A 30 -0.29 -4.22 -4.34
C ILE A 30 -1.05 -5.55 -4.55
N SER A 31 -2.15 -5.52 -5.32
CA SER A 31 -2.96 -6.71 -5.57
C SER A 31 -2.14 -7.87 -6.13
N GLU A 32 -1.15 -7.60 -6.97
CA GLU A 32 -0.31 -8.62 -7.62
C GLU A 32 0.45 -9.55 -6.66
N PHE A 33 0.86 -9.02 -5.51
CA PHE A 33 1.53 -9.83 -4.48
C PHE A 33 0.56 -10.27 -3.40
N VAL A 34 -0.48 -9.48 -3.10
CA VAL A 34 -1.49 -9.83 -2.11
C VAL A 34 -2.30 -11.05 -2.53
N GLU A 35 -2.63 -11.19 -3.82
CA GLU A 35 -3.34 -12.36 -4.36
C GLU A 35 -2.57 -13.67 -4.21
N LYS A 36 -1.25 -13.60 -4.03
CA LYS A 36 -0.38 -14.77 -3.80
C LYS A 36 -0.28 -15.15 -2.33
N LEU A 37 -0.81 -14.33 -1.42
CA LEU A 37 -0.83 -14.61 0.00
C LEU A 37 -2.02 -15.51 0.36
N PRO A 38 -1.87 -16.44 1.33
CA PRO A 38 -2.89 -17.44 1.63
C PRO A 38 -4.25 -16.84 2.04
N ASN A 39 -4.27 -15.66 2.65
CA ASN A 39 -5.50 -14.98 3.09
C ASN A 39 -5.76 -13.68 2.31
N GLY A 40 -5.08 -13.46 1.18
CA GLY A 40 -5.23 -12.23 0.39
C GLY A 40 -5.04 -10.98 1.25
N PHE A 41 -5.98 -10.04 1.15
CA PHE A 41 -5.97 -8.80 1.91
C PHE A 41 -6.10 -8.99 3.43
N GLN A 42 -6.62 -10.13 3.88
CA GLN A 42 -6.71 -10.47 5.32
C GLN A 42 -5.44 -11.15 5.83
N SER A 43 -4.38 -11.21 5.01
CA SER A 43 -3.09 -11.77 5.41
C SER A 43 -2.42 -10.88 6.46
N GLN A 44 -2.03 -11.49 7.57
CA GLN A 44 -1.40 -10.82 8.70
C GLN A 44 0.05 -10.45 8.38
N ILE A 45 0.39 -9.17 8.57
CA ILE A 45 1.77 -8.70 8.53
C ILE A 45 2.35 -8.84 9.94
N VAL A 46 3.16 -9.86 10.16
CA VAL A 46 3.88 -10.09 11.42
C VAL A 46 5.38 -10.20 11.17
N GLU A 47 6.21 -9.81 12.15
CA GLU A 47 7.67 -9.77 12.01
C GLU A 47 8.30 -11.14 11.63
N ASN A 48 7.65 -12.26 11.99
CA ASN A 48 8.16 -13.63 11.77
C ASN A 48 7.30 -14.53 10.87
N GLY A 49 6.33 -13.98 10.12
CA GLY A 49 5.32 -14.77 9.39
C GLY A 49 5.36 -14.53 7.89
N THR A 50 4.65 -13.50 7.41
CA THR A 50 4.69 -13.11 6.00
C THR A 50 5.74 -12.02 5.80
N MET A 51 6.93 -12.41 5.35
CA MET A 51 8.00 -11.49 5.00
C MET A 51 7.66 -10.75 3.69
N LEU A 52 7.05 -9.57 3.82
CA LEU A 52 6.96 -8.63 2.69
C LEU A 52 8.34 -8.04 2.41
N SER A 53 8.68 -7.89 1.12
CA SER A 53 9.89 -7.19 0.70
C SER A 53 9.84 -5.70 1.08
N GLY A 54 10.99 -5.02 1.09
CA GLY A 54 11.06 -3.58 1.34
C GLY A 54 10.12 -2.78 0.43
N GLY A 55 10.16 -3.07 -0.88
CA GLY A 55 9.28 -2.42 -1.86
C GLY A 55 7.79 -2.75 -1.69
N GLN A 56 7.43 -3.95 -1.25
CA GLN A 56 6.03 -4.27 -0.93
C GLN A 56 5.54 -3.47 0.29
N LYS A 57 6.35 -3.38 1.34
CA LYS A 57 6.05 -2.54 2.52
C LYS A 57 5.94 -1.07 2.14
N GLN A 58 6.81 -0.58 1.26
CA GLN A 58 6.79 0.79 0.77
C GLN A 58 5.50 1.11 0.01
N ARG A 59 5.06 0.22 -0.89
CA ARG A 59 3.76 0.38 -1.59
C ARG A 59 2.58 0.41 -0.63
N ILE A 60 2.54 -0.47 0.38
CA ILE A 60 1.48 -0.42 1.41
C ILE A 60 1.53 0.89 2.20
N ALA A 61 2.71 1.42 2.52
CA ALA A 61 2.85 2.70 3.19
C ALA A 61 2.35 3.87 2.32
N ILE A 62 2.61 3.84 1.01
CA ILE A 62 2.07 4.83 0.06
C ILE A 62 0.55 4.71 -0.01
N ALA A 63 0.00 3.50 -0.17
CA ALA A 63 -1.45 3.28 -0.16
C ALA A 63 -2.09 3.83 1.11
N ARG A 64 -1.45 3.61 2.27
CA ARG A 64 -1.90 4.18 3.56
C ARG A 64 -1.94 5.71 3.53
N ALA A 65 -0.90 6.35 3.00
CA ALA A 65 -0.86 7.81 2.89
C ALA A 65 -1.99 8.33 1.98
N LEU A 66 -2.24 7.67 0.85
CA LEU A 66 -3.29 8.06 -0.11
C LEU A 66 -4.72 7.70 0.35
N TYR A 67 -4.88 6.70 1.22
CA TYR A 67 -6.19 6.26 1.71
C TYR A 67 -6.95 7.39 2.42
N LYS A 68 -6.25 8.18 3.24
CA LYS A 68 -6.82 9.31 3.99
C LYS A 68 -7.15 10.53 3.12
N ASN A 69 -6.88 10.47 1.82
CA ASN A 69 -7.08 11.56 0.88
C ASN A 69 -6.52 12.91 1.38
N PRO A 70 -5.22 12.99 1.71
CA PRO A 70 -4.65 14.17 2.36
C PRO A 70 -4.59 15.37 1.39
N GLU A 71 -4.87 16.56 1.90
CA GLU A 71 -4.68 17.83 1.15
C GLU A 71 -3.20 18.10 0.86
N ILE A 72 -2.31 17.67 1.76
CA ILE A 72 -0.86 17.83 1.63
C ILE A 72 -0.21 16.46 1.84
N LEU A 73 0.52 15.99 0.83
CA LEU A 73 1.29 14.75 0.88
C LEU A 73 2.79 15.07 0.89
N LEU A 74 3.45 14.77 2.01
CA LEU A 74 4.91 14.84 2.14
C LEU A 74 5.49 13.44 2.04
N MET A 75 6.48 13.25 1.16
CA MET A 75 7.15 11.97 0.94
C MET A 75 8.65 12.18 0.96
N ASP A 76 9.32 11.52 1.91
CA ASP A 76 10.77 11.48 1.98
C ASP A 76 11.26 10.12 1.46
N GLU A 77 12.15 10.15 0.48
CA GLU A 77 12.74 8.97 -0.21
C GLU A 77 11.78 7.78 -0.45
N ALA A 78 10.58 8.06 -0.95
CA ALA A 78 9.48 7.09 -1.05
C ALA A 78 9.65 5.98 -2.12
N THR A 79 10.80 5.90 -2.81
CA THR A 79 11.04 4.91 -3.88
C THR A 79 12.36 4.14 -3.78
N SER A 80 13.17 4.34 -2.73
CA SER A 80 14.52 3.74 -2.62
C SER A 80 14.54 2.20 -2.57
N SER A 81 13.42 1.56 -2.20
CA SER A 81 13.32 0.10 -2.08
C SER A 81 12.47 -0.55 -3.18
N LEU A 82 12.09 0.20 -4.23
CA LEU A 82 11.31 -0.31 -5.36
C LEU A 82 12.23 -0.69 -6.54
N ASP A 83 11.86 -1.74 -7.28
CA ASP A 83 12.41 -1.96 -8.61
C ASP A 83 11.89 -0.89 -9.59
N THR A 84 12.57 -0.72 -10.73
CA THR A 84 12.30 0.33 -11.71
C THR A 84 10.86 0.33 -12.23
N ASN A 85 10.24 -0.84 -12.41
CA ASN A 85 8.87 -0.92 -12.90
C ASN A 85 7.88 -0.48 -11.81
N SER A 86 8.06 -1.01 -10.60
CA SER A 86 7.23 -0.63 -9.44
C SER A 86 7.36 0.86 -9.11
N GLU A 87 8.56 1.44 -9.23
CA GLU A 87 8.78 2.88 -9.02
C GLU A 87 7.98 3.73 -10.02
N ARG A 88 7.98 3.33 -11.31
CA ARG A 88 7.23 4.04 -12.34
C ARG A 88 5.73 4.05 -12.04
N ILE A 89 5.16 2.90 -11.71
CA ILE A 89 3.73 2.76 -11.38
C ILE A 89 3.38 3.68 -10.20
N VAL A 90 4.19 3.63 -9.14
CA VAL A 90 3.99 4.47 -7.94
C VAL A 90 4.04 5.96 -8.27
N LYS A 91 5.02 6.40 -9.08
CA LYS A 91 5.12 7.80 -9.51
C LYS A 91 3.90 8.25 -10.29
N GLU A 92 3.46 7.45 -11.27
CA GLU A 92 2.27 7.79 -12.07
C GLU A 92 1.01 7.94 -11.19
N VAL A 93 0.83 7.06 -10.18
CA VAL A 93 -0.30 7.18 -9.24
C VAL A 93 -0.21 8.45 -8.39
N ILE A 94 0.97 8.75 -7.87
CA ILE A 94 1.20 9.96 -7.05
C ILE A 94 0.97 11.24 -7.86
N ASP A 95 1.45 11.27 -9.10
CA ASP A 95 1.31 12.45 -9.97
C ASP A 95 -0.16 12.68 -10.35
N ASN A 96 -0.92 11.62 -10.60
CA ASN A 96 -2.36 11.69 -10.84
C ASN A 96 -3.18 12.02 -9.59
N PHE A 97 -2.66 11.71 -8.39
CA PHE A 97 -3.33 12.02 -7.12
C PHE A 97 -3.30 13.53 -6.80
N LYS A 98 -2.34 14.28 -7.35
CA LYS A 98 -2.21 15.73 -7.15
C LYS A 98 -3.19 16.58 -7.99
N ALA A 99 -3.99 15.94 -8.86
CA ALA A 99 -4.90 16.60 -9.79
C ALA A 99 -6.32 16.73 -9.23
#